data_AF-A0A957HYD1-F1
#
_entry.id   AF-A0A957HYD1-F1
#
_cell.length_a   1.000
_cell.length_b   1.000
_cell.length_c   1.000
_cell.angle_alpha   90.00
_cell.angle_beta   90.00
_cell.angle_gamma   90.00
#
_symmetry.space_group_name_H-M   'P 1'
#
loop_
_entity.id
_entity.type
_entity.pdbx_description
1 polymer ?
#
loop_
_entity_poly.entity_id
_entity_poly.type
_entity_poly.pdbx_seq_one_letter_code
_entity_poly.pdbx_strand_id
1 'polypeptide(L)'
;FQKFGLDPQEAALQAGAMPDEGLWGAELAEDWGEWVTAVSGMGVQGTVETVRGDYGAFYHGVYAAMLGEAAAPVALADTAVQLAVIEAALRSSETGQVVAIG
;
A
#
# COMPACT_ATOMS: atom_id res chain seq x y z
N PHE A 1 10.99 -0.80 -12.18
CA PHE A 1 9.93 -1.62 -11.58
C PHE A 1 8.60 -1.02 -11.98
N GLN A 2 7.66 -1.84 -12.39
CA GLN A 2 6.30 -1.44 -12.75
C GLN A 2 5.32 -2.47 -12.17
N LYS A 3 4.19 -2.01 -11.66
CA LYS A 3 3.08 -2.84 -11.21
C LYS A 3 1.78 -2.07 -11.44
N PHE A 4 0.74 -2.80 -11.81
CA PHE A 4 -0.59 -2.28 -12.06
C PHE A 4 -1.63 -3.11 -11.28
N GLY A 5 -2.90 -2.73 -11.41
CA GLY A 5 -4.01 -3.40 -10.72
C GLY A 5 -4.38 -2.75 -9.39
N LEU A 6 -5.53 -3.18 -8.87
CA LEU A 6 -6.03 -2.85 -7.54
C LEU A 6 -5.87 -4.07 -6.62
N ASP A 7 -5.96 -3.85 -5.31
CA ASP A 7 -5.94 -4.94 -4.35
C ASP A 7 -7.16 -5.88 -4.57
N PRO A 8 -6.96 -7.20 -4.75
CA PRO A 8 -8.04 -8.13 -5.04
C PRO A 8 -9.01 -8.34 -3.86
N GLN A 9 -8.63 -7.96 -2.64
CA GLN A 9 -9.45 -8.13 -1.44
C GLN A 9 -10.76 -7.35 -1.53
N GLU A 10 -10.79 -6.17 -2.15
CA GLU A 10 -12.03 -5.39 -2.26
C GLU A 10 -13.07 -6.12 -3.12
N ALA A 11 -12.64 -6.62 -4.29
CA ALA A 11 -13.51 -7.41 -5.17
C ALA A 11 -13.93 -8.73 -4.51
N ALA A 12 -13.03 -9.38 -3.75
CA ALA A 12 -13.34 -10.59 -3.00
C ALA A 12 -14.39 -10.34 -1.91
N LEU A 13 -14.24 -9.26 -1.13
CA LEU A 13 -15.23 -8.84 -0.12
C LEU A 13 -16.60 -8.56 -0.77
N GLN A 14 -16.62 -7.86 -1.90
CA GLN A 14 -17.85 -7.58 -2.65
C GLN A 14 -18.52 -8.87 -3.16
N ALA A 15 -17.73 -9.91 -3.47
CA ALA A 15 -18.23 -11.23 -3.85
C ALA A 15 -18.64 -12.11 -2.66
N GLY A 16 -18.48 -11.64 -1.42
CA GLY A 16 -18.84 -12.35 -0.19
C GLY A 16 -17.80 -13.33 0.32
N ALA A 17 -16.58 -13.32 -0.23
CA ALA A 17 -15.46 -14.09 0.30
C ALA A 17 -14.92 -13.46 1.59
N MET A 18 -14.33 -14.29 2.45
CA MET A 18 -13.82 -13.87 3.76
C MET A 18 -12.30 -14.06 3.89
N PRO A 19 -11.62 -13.28 4.76
CA PRO A 19 -10.17 -13.34 4.93
C PRO A 19 -9.56 -14.67 5.37
N ASP A 20 -10.37 -15.55 5.95
CA ASP A 20 -9.98 -16.90 6.38
C ASP A 20 -10.08 -17.94 5.25
N GLU A 21 -10.44 -17.53 4.04
CA GLU A 21 -10.59 -18.40 2.88
C GLU A 21 -9.33 -18.44 2.00
N GLY A 22 -8.80 -19.64 1.79
CA GLY A 22 -7.93 -20.00 0.66
C GLY A 22 -6.78 -19.03 0.35
N LEU A 23 -6.88 -18.35 -0.80
CA LEU A 23 -5.86 -17.47 -1.37
C LEU A 23 -6.14 -15.98 -1.09
N TRP A 24 -6.71 -15.66 0.08
CA TRP A 24 -7.00 -14.28 0.45
C TRP A 24 -5.80 -13.34 0.25
N GLY A 25 -6.05 -12.18 -0.37
CA GLY A 25 -5.05 -11.16 -0.64
C GLY A 25 -3.98 -11.54 -1.66
N ALA A 26 -4.01 -12.75 -2.23
CA ALA A 26 -3.08 -13.16 -3.27
C ALA A 26 -3.53 -12.67 -4.65
N GLU A 27 -2.57 -12.18 -5.42
CA GLU A 27 -2.77 -11.83 -6.82
C GLU A 27 -2.43 -13.01 -7.74
N LEU A 28 -3.05 -13.03 -8.93
CA LEU A 28 -2.67 -13.95 -9.99
C LEU A 28 -1.26 -13.59 -10.50
N ALA A 29 -0.52 -14.59 -10.99
CA ALA A 29 0.86 -14.39 -11.47
C ALA A 29 0.98 -13.38 -12.63
N GLU A 30 -0.10 -13.14 -13.36
CA GLU A 30 -0.17 -12.13 -14.42
C GLU A 30 -0.22 -10.68 -13.91
N ASP A 31 -0.61 -10.47 -12.64
CA ASP A 31 -0.71 -9.15 -12.00
C ASP A 31 0.52 -8.79 -11.14
N TRP A 32 1.48 -9.71 -11.07
CA TRP A 32 2.74 -9.53 -10.35
C TRP A 32 3.57 -8.37 -10.90
N GLY A 33 4.42 -7.79 -10.05
CA GLY A 33 5.28 -6.69 -10.45
C GLY A 33 6.34 -7.12 -11.45
N GLU A 34 6.60 -6.30 -12.45
CA GLU A 34 7.67 -6.50 -13.41
C GLU A 34 8.85 -5.57 -13.10
N TRP A 35 10.06 -6.05 -13.34
CA TRP A 35 11.25 -5.24 -13.21
C TRP A 35 12.21 -5.44 -14.38
N VAL A 36 12.95 -4.39 -14.67
CA VAL A 36 14.01 -4.35 -15.68
C VAL A 36 15.21 -3.69 -15.03
N THR A 37 16.38 -4.31 -15.15
CA THR A 37 17.66 -3.78 -14.66
C THR A 37 18.80 -4.14 -15.60
N ALA A 38 20.01 -3.66 -15.31
CA ALA A 38 21.22 -4.09 -15.99
C ALA A 38 22.18 -4.72 -14.98
N VAL A 39 22.66 -5.94 -15.28
CA VAL A 39 23.69 -6.63 -14.49
C VAL A 39 24.91 -6.81 -15.39
N SER A 40 26.04 -6.25 -14.98
CA SER A 40 27.28 -6.28 -15.77
C SER A 40 27.11 -5.75 -17.21
N GLY A 41 26.25 -4.73 -17.39
CA GLY A 41 25.94 -4.14 -18.70
C GLY A 41 24.98 -4.96 -19.57
N MET A 42 24.51 -6.12 -19.11
CA MET A 42 23.46 -6.90 -19.79
C MET A 42 22.09 -6.58 -19.21
N GLY A 43 21.12 -6.29 -20.07
CA GLY A 43 19.74 -6.10 -19.67
C GLY A 43 19.13 -7.40 -19.16
N VAL A 44 18.52 -7.37 -17.98
CA VAL A 44 17.81 -8.49 -17.36
C VAL A 44 16.44 -7.99 -16.92
N GLN A 45 15.42 -8.84 -17.08
CA GLN A 45 14.06 -8.56 -16.66
C GLN A 45 13.44 -9.78 -16.00
N GLY A 46 12.37 -9.56 -15.23
CA GLY A 46 11.61 -10.64 -14.61
C GLY A 46 10.36 -10.13 -13.90
N THR A 47 9.60 -11.07 -13.33
CA THR A 47 8.48 -10.79 -12.43
C THR A 47 8.90 -10.99 -10.98
N VAL A 48 8.15 -10.38 -10.07
CA VAL A 48 8.26 -10.60 -8.62
C VAL A 48 6.86 -10.80 -8.06
N GLU A 49 6.68 -11.89 -7.33
CA GLU A 49 5.42 -12.20 -6.66
C GLU A 49 4.98 -11.08 -5.74
N THR A 50 3.72 -10.64 -5.90
CA THR A 50 3.13 -9.63 -5.02
C THR A 50 2.89 -10.24 -3.65
N VAL A 51 3.39 -9.58 -2.61
CA VAL A 51 3.08 -9.95 -1.23
C VAL A 51 1.58 -9.85 -1.01
N ARG A 52 0.99 -10.89 -0.40
CA ARG A 52 -0.45 -10.93 -0.15
C ARG A 52 -0.89 -9.72 0.69
N GLY A 53 -1.96 -9.07 0.27
CA GLY A 53 -2.59 -8.01 1.04
C GLY A 53 -3.20 -8.54 2.34
N ASP A 54 -3.12 -7.75 3.41
CA ASP A 54 -3.71 -8.08 4.72
C ASP A 54 -4.34 -6.83 5.35
N TYR A 55 -5.56 -6.50 4.92
CA TYR A 55 -6.33 -5.43 5.58
C TYR A 55 -6.73 -5.80 7.03
N GLY A 56 -6.75 -7.10 7.36
CA GLY A 56 -7.04 -7.59 8.71
C GLY A 56 -6.00 -7.15 9.74
N ALA A 57 -4.73 -7.05 9.34
CA ALA A 57 -3.64 -6.56 10.20
C ALA A 57 -3.96 -5.20 10.85
N PHE A 58 -4.61 -4.28 10.11
CA PHE A 58 -5.02 -3.00 10.66
C PHE A 58 -6.00 -3.19 11.83
N TYR A 59 -7.04 -4.00 11.65
CA TYR A 59 -8.05 -4.24 12.68
C TYR A 59 -7.50 -5.03 13.88
N HIS A 60 -6.59 -5.98 13.65
CA HIS A 60 -5.87 -6.63 14.74
C HIS A 60 -5.05 -5.63 15.56
N GLY A 61 -4.37 -4.68 14.90
CA GLY A 61 -3.66 -3.60 15.57
C GLY A 61 -4.58 -2.67 16.36
N VAL A 62 -5.73 -2.30 15.80
CA VAL A 62 -6.75 -1.50 16.52
C VAL A 62 -7.24 -2.25 17.76
N TYR A 63 -7.54 -3.54 17.64
CA TYR A 63 -7.96 -4.38 18.75
C TYR A 63 -6.92 -4.42 19.87
N ALA A 64 -5.66 -4.69 19.54
CA ALA A 64 -4.56 -4.70 20.51
C ALA A 64 -4.37 -3.32 21.18
N ALA A 65 -4.51 -2.23 20.44
CA ALA A 65 -4.45 -0.88 20.97
C ALA A 65 -5.60 -0.56 21.94
N MET A 66 -6.82 -1.04 21.65
CA MET A 66 -7.98 -0.89 22.54
C MET A 66 -7.80 -1.65 23.87
N LEU A 67 -7.08 -2.77 23.85
CA LEU A 67 -6.72 -3.52 25.06
C LEU A 67 -5.51 -2.95 25.81
N GLY A 68 -4.81 -1.96 25.23
CA GLY A 68 -3.59 -1.41 25.78
C GLY A 68 -2.36 -2.33 25.61
N GLU A 69 -2.43 -3.32 24.72
CA GLU A 69 -1.37 -4.29 24.46
C GLU A 69 -0.37 -3.82 23.39
N ALA A 70 -0.77 -2.84 22.57
CA ALA A 70 0.08 -2.26 21.53
C ALA A 70 -0.24 -0.76 21.34
N ALA A 71 0.63 -0.06 20.62
CA ALA A 71 0.30 1.26 20.06
C ALA A 71 -0.73 1.11 18.92
N ALA A 72 -1.43 2.20 18.60
CA ALA A 72 -2.32 2.24 17.44
C ALA A 72 -1.54 1.92 16.15
N PRO A 73 -2.12 1.15 15.21
CA PRO A 73 -1.43 0.71 13.99
C PRO A 73 -1.09 1.87 13.03
N VAL A 74 -1.72 3.03 13.21
CA VAL A 74 -1.40 4.28 12.52
C VAL A 74 -1.31 5.37 13.58
N ALA A 75 -0.16 6.05 13.66
CA ALA A 75 0.03 7.13 14.61
C ALA A 75 -0.62 8.42 14.10
N LEU A 76 -1.22 9.20 15.01
CA LEU A 76 -1.81 10.50 14.68
C LEU A 76 -0.80 11.49 14.09
N ALA A 77 0.46 11.41 14.54
CA ALA A 77 1.55 12.24 14.00
C ALA A 77 1.79 11.96 12.51
N ASP A 78 1.76 10.69 12.09
CA ASP A 78 1.94 10.32 10.68
C ASP A 78 0.77 10.83 9.82
N THR A 79 -0.45 10.77 10.35
CA THR A 79 -1.63 11.34 9.67
C THR A 79 -1.51 12.86 9.52
N ALA A 80 -0.98 13.57 10.51
CA ALA A 80 -0.77 15.01 10.43
C ALA A 80 0.26 15.39 9.35
N VAL A 81 1.35 14.62 9.25
CA VAL A 81 2.35 14.80 8.17
C VAL A 81 1.71 14.56 6.80
N GLN A 82 0.87 13.52 6.66
CA GLN A 82 0.16 13.24 5.41
C GLN A 82 -0.75 14.41 5.00
N LEU A 83 -1.48 15.01 5.94
CA LEU A 83 -2.31 16.18 5.68
C LEU A 83 -1.48 17.38 5.22
N ALA A 84 -0.32 17.63 5.84
CA ALA A 84 0.58 18.71 5.43
C ALA A 84 1.08 18.52 3.98
N VAL A 85 1.34 17.28 3.57
CA VAL A 85 1.71 16.95 2.18
C VAL A 85 0.57 17.29 1.22
N ILE A 86 -0.67 16.91 1.54
CA ILE A 86 -1.84 17.19 0.70
C ILE A 86 -2.05 18.70 0.56
N GLU A 87 -1.99 19.45 1.65
CA GLU A 87 -2.12 20.91 1.63
C GLU A 87 -1.02 21.60 0.82
N ALA A 88 0.23 21.14 0.94
CA ALA A 88 1.34 21.65 0.16
C ALA A 88 1.17 21.36 -1.34
N ALA A 89 0.69 20.16 -1.70
CA ALA A 89 0.41 19.80 -3.09
C ALA A 89 -0.69 20.68 -3.71
N LEU A 90 -1.77 20.95 -2.96
CA LEU A 90 -2.84 21.85 -3.40
C LEU A 90 -2.30 23.27 -3.65
N ARG A 91 -1.55 23.84 -2.70
CA ARG A 91 -0.92 25.16 -2.86
C ARG A 91 0.07 25.21 -4.02
N SER A 92 0.84 24.13 -4.21
CA SER A 92 1.78 24.04 -5.32
C SER A 92 1.06 24.08 -6.67
N SER A 93 -0.07 23.37 -6.78
CA SER A 93 -0.92 23.40 -7.98
C SER A 93 -1.49 24.79 -8.26
N GLU A 94 -1.97 25.49 -7.24
CA GLU A 94 -2.54 26.84 -7.37
C GLU A 94 -1.50 27.90 -7.75
N THR A 95 -0.28 27.77 -7.23
CA THR A 95 0.77 28.80 -7.37
C THR A 95 1.78 28.51 -8.48
N GLY A 96 1.85 27.27 -8.96
CA GLY A 96 2.89 26.80 -9.88
C GLY A 96 4.30 26.79 -9.25
N GLN A 97 4.40 26.80 -7.92
CA GLN A 97 5.65 26.87 -7.17
C GLN A 97 5.86 25.63 -6.30
N VAL A 98 7.13 25.33 -6.00
CA VAL A 98 7.48 24.31 -5.02
C VAL A 98 7.14 24.82 -3.62
N VAL A 99 6.36 24.06 -2.86
CA VAL A 99 6.01 24.36 -1.46
C VAL A 99 6.77 23.39 -0.56
N ALA A 100 7.62 23.92 0.33
CA ALA A 100 8.35 23.10 1.30
C ALA A 100 7.44 22.65 2.44
N ILE A 101 7.62 21.41 2.89
CA ILE A 101 6.98 20.84 4.08
C ILE A 101 8.06 20.76 5.16
N GLY A 102 7.72 21.20 6.37
CA GLY A 102 8.63 21.27 7.53
C GLY A 102 8.66 20.00 8.36
#